data_AF-A0A7L2YRX0-F1
#
_entry.id   AF-A0A7L2YRX0-F1
#
_cell.length_a   1.000
_cell.length_b   1.000
_cell.length_c   1.000
_cell.angle_alpha   90.00
_cell.angle_beta   90.00
_cell.angle_gamma   90.00
#
_symmetry.space_group_name_H-M   'P 1'
#
loop_
_entity.id
_entity.type
_entity.pdbx_description
1 polymer ?
#
loop_
_entity_poly.entity_id
_entity_poly.type
_entity_poly.pdbx_seq_one_letter_code
_entity_poly.pdbx_strand_id
1 'polypeptide(L)' 'HTGERHVRCMQCGKGFSDFSLVIWHQQTHIGEKPCMCFHCGKCFKHSVHTNRHQRVHTIEKPFMCDECGSCF' A
#
# COMPACT_ATOMS: atom_id res chain seq x y z
N HIS A 1 -25.76 -11.66 24.50
CA HIS A 1 -24.61 -11.70 23.59
C HIS A 1 -25.08 -11.33 22.20
N THR A 2 -24.90 -10.06 21.82
CA THR A 2 -25.22 -9.54 20.49
C THR A 2 -24.38 -10.30 19.48
N GLY A 3 -25.03 -11.16 18.69
CA GLY A 3 -24.40 -11.87 17.59
C GLY A 3 -24.11 -10.90 16.47
N GLU A 4 -23.07 -10.08 16.64
CA GLU A 4 -22.51 -9.29 15.55
C GLU A 4 -21.99 -10.28 14.51
N ARG A 5 -22.75 -10.39 13.40
CA ARG A 5 -22.45 -11.29 12.30
C ARG A 5 -21.25 -10.72 11.54
N HIS A 6 -20.07 -10.99 12.07
CA HIS A 6 -18.81 -10.59 11.45
C HIS A 6 -18.67 -11.29 10.09
N VAL A 7 -18.37 -10.50 9.06
CA VAL A 7 -17.98 -11.04 7.75
C VAL A 7 -16.52 -11.46 7.86
N ARG A 8 -16.21 -12.71 7.48
CA ARG A 8 -14.86 -13.28 7.59
C ARG A 8 -14.16 -13.26 6.24
N CYS A 9 -12.86 -12.95 6.26
CA CYS A 9 -11.98 -13.16 5.13
C CYS A 9 -11.86 -14.66 4.84
N MET A 10 -12.13 -15.07 3.60
CA MET A 10 -12.00 -16.49 3.21
C MET A 10 -10.54 -16.98 3.15
N GLN A 11 -9.57 -16.07 3.03
CA GLN A 11 -8.16 -16.44 2.86
C GLN A 11 -7.40 -16.58 4.19
N CYS A 12 -7.74 -15.80 5.22
CA CYS A 12 -7.06 -15.86 6.52
C CYS A 12 -8.00 -15.96 7.73
N GLY A 13 -9.31 -16.01 7.53
CA GLY A 13 -10.31 -16.18 8.59
C GLY A 13 -10.57 -14.94 9.46
N LYS A 14 -9.87 -13.82 9.22
CA LYS A 14 -10.03 -12.58 10.01
C LYS A 14 -11.46 -12.03 9.88
N GLY A 15 -12.07 -11.71 11.01
CA GLY A 15 -13.44 -11.17 11.10
C GLY A 15 -13.47 -9.64 11.04
N PHE A 16 -14.49 -9.11 10.37
CA PHE A 16 -14.72 -7.68 10.20
C PHE A 16 -16.20 -7.36 10.43
N SER A 17 -16.49 -6.15 10.88
CA SER A 17 -17.84 -5.66 11.14
C SER A 17 -18.63 -5.29 9.89
N ASP A 18 -17.96 -5.08 8.75
CA ASP A 18 -18.59 -4.67 7.49
C ASP A 18 -17.98 -5.39 6.27
N PHE A 19 -18.79 -5.57 5.22
CA PHE A 19 -18.37 -6.21 3.98
C PHE A 19 -17.30 -5.41 3.22
N SER A 20 -17.38 -4.08 3.23
CA SER A 20 -16.42 -3.19 2.55
C SER A 20 -15.01 -3.33 3.14
N LEU A 21 -14.93 -3.54 4.46
CA LEU A 21 -13.66 -3.81 5.16
C LEU A 21 -13.07 -5.17 4.76
N VAL A 22 -13.90 -6.18 4.57
CA VAL A 22 -13.46 -7.50 4.07
C VAL A 22 -12.95 -7.40 2.64
N ILE A 23 -13.65 -6.70 1.75
CA ILE A 23 -13.21 -6.50 0.37
C ILE A 23 -11.88 -5.77 0.32
N TRP A 24 -11.73 -4.66 1.06
CA TRP A 24 -10.46 -3.94 1.15
C TRP A 24 -9.33 -4.80 1.72
N HIS A 25 -9.64 -5.61 2.73
CA HIS A 25 -8.68 -6.54 3.30
C HIS A 25 -8.31 -7.66 2.30
N GLN A 26 -9.26 -8.17 1.52
CA GLN A 26 -8.99 -9.17 0.48
C GLN A 26 -8.01 -8.64 -0.57
N GLN A 27 -8.09 -7.36 -0.92
CA GLN A 27 -7.11 -6.71 -1.81
C GLN A 27 -5.66 -6.80 -1.29
N THR A 28 -5.46 -6.90 0.03
CA THR A 28 -4.11 -7.08 0.60
C THR A 28 -3.52 -8.48 0.36
N HIS A 29 -4.37 -9.49 0.15
CA HIS A 29 -3.95 -10.88 -0.08
C HIS A 29 -3.56 -11.14 -1.54
N ILE A 30 -4.23 -10.48 -2.48
CA ILE A 30 -3.97 -10.59 -3.92
C ILE A 30 -2.75 -9.75 -4.36
N GLY A 31 -2.23 -8.90 -3.47
CA GLY A 31 -1.16 -7.97 -3.79
C GLY A 31 -1.61 -6.76 -4.63
N GLU A 32 -2.87 -6.72 -5.06
CA GLU A 32 -3.52 -5.54 -5.63
C GLU A 32 -3.74 -4.49 -4.54
N LYS A 33 -2.66 -3.81 -4.14
CA LYS A 33 -2.80 -2.60 -3.33
C LYS A 33 -3.42 -1.54 -4.24
N PRO A 34 -4.48 -0.84 -3.81
CA PRO A 34 -5.00 0.27 -4.59
C PRO A 34 -3.93 1.34 -4.81
N CYS A 35 -2.90 1.40 -3.94
CA CYS A 35 -1.81 2.35 -4.02
C CYS A 35 -0.48 1.76 -3.46
N MET A 36 0.15 0.80 -4.15
CA MET A 36 1.51 0.32 -3.83
C MET A 36 2.58 1.33 -4.24
N CYS A 37 3.61 1.52 -3.43
CA CYS A 37 4.85 2.13 -3.90
C CYS A 37 5.64 1.12 -4.75
N PHE A 38 5.89 1.45 -6.02
CA PHE A 38 6.66 0.58 -6.93
C PHE A 38 8.15 0.45 -6.56
N HIS A 39 8.73 1.43 -5.86
CA HIS A 39 10.15 1.41 -5.50
C HIS A 39 10.50 0.52 -4.29
N CYS A 40 9.61 0.42 -3.30
CA CYS A 40 9.90 -0.29 -2.04
C CYS A 40 8.77 -1.22 -1.57
N GLY A 41 7.69 -1.35 -2.34
CA GLY A 41 6.57 -2.21 -2.00
C GLY A 41 5.73 -1.75 -0.82
N LYS A 42 5.96 -0.56 -0.22
CA LYS A 42 5.10 -0.03 0.86
C LYS A 42 3.67 0.20 0.36
N CYS A 43 2.69 -0.14 1.21
CA CYS A 43 1.26 0.05 0.96
C CYS A 43 0.75 1.26 1.74
N PHE A 44 -0.12 2.06 1.13
CA PHE A 44 -0.83 3.13 1.83
C PHE A 44 -2.33 2.99 1.66
N LYS A 45 -3.07 3.51 2.64
CA LYS A 45 -4.54 3.51 2.66
C LYS A 45 -5.15 4.43 1.58
N HIS A 46 -4.42 5.45 1.14
CA HIS A 46 -4.88 6.46 0.18
C HIS A 46 -3.82 6.73 -0.89
N SER A 47 -4.27 7.01 -2.12
CA SER A 47 -3.41 7.32 -3.29
C SER A 47 -2.56 8.56 -3.07
N VAL A 48 -3.10 9.57 -2.37
CA VAL A 48 -2.37 10.79 -2.02
C VAL A 48 -1.13 10.49 -1.17
N HIS A 49 -1.21 9.51 -0.27
CA HIS A 49 -0.10 9.11 0.57
C HIS A 49 0.95 8.32 -0.23
N THR A 50 0.52 7.44 -1.13
CA THR A 50 1.43 6.73 -2.04
C THR A 50 2.13 7.68 -2.99
N ASN A 51 1.42 8.66 -3.57
CA ASN A 51 2.01 9.66 -4.46
C ASN A 51 3.02 10.54 -3.71
N ARG A 52 2.69 11.02 -2.51
CA ARG A 52 3.64 11.76 -1.66
C ARG A 52 4.87 10.92 -1.34
N HIS A 53 4.67 9.64 -1.00
CA HIS A 53 5.76 8.74 -0.71
C HIS A 53 6.61 8.41 -1.94
N GLN A 54 6.03 8.34 -3.15
CA GLN A 54 6.84 8.16 -4.36
C GLN A 54 7.82 9.30 -4.58
N ARG A 55 7.51 10.52 -4.12
CA ARG A 55 8.44 11.66 -4.20
C ARG A 55 9.72 11.46 -3.41
N VAL A 56 9.70 10.70 -2.31
CA VAL A 56 10.95 10.44 -1.58
C VAL A 56 11.93 9.60 -2.41
N HIS A 57 11.42 8.66 -3.21
CA HIS A 57 12.22 7.88 -4.15
C HIS A 57 12.64 8.69 -5.39
N THR A 58 11.94 9.78 -5.70
CA THR A 58 12.33 10.70 -6.78
C THR A 58 13.33 11.76 -6.33
N ILE A 59 13.35 12.12 -5.03
CA ILE A 59 14.39 12.96 -4.42
C ILE A 59 15.68 12.16 -4.25
N GLU A 60 15.61 10.84 -4.10
CA GLU A 60 16.74 9.91 -4.31
C GLU A 60 17.01 9.59 -5.78
N LYS A 61 16.56 10.43 -6.72
CA LYS A 61 17.26 10.49 -7.99
C LYS A 61 18.46 11.40 -7.73
N PRO A 62 19.66 10.86 -7.48
CA PRO A 62 20.83 11.72 -7.42
C PRO A 62 20.82 12.51 -8.72
N PHE A 63 21.02 13.83 -8.61
CA PHE A 63 21.39 14.62 -9.77
C PHE A 63 22.73 14.06 -10.23
N MET A 64 22.72 13.04 -11.09
CA MET A 64 23.92 12.54 -11.72
C MET A 64 24.43 13.70 -12.57
N CYS A 65 25.50 14.32 -12.09
CA CYS A 65 26.34 15.16 -12.92
C CYS A 65 26.92 14.25 -14.01
N ASP A 66 26.48 14.43 -15.26
CA ASP A 66 26.96 13.67 -16.43
C ASP A 66 28.49 13.82 -16.63
N GLU A 67 29.06 14.89 -16.08
CA GLU A 67 30.50 15.20 -16.13
C GLU A 67 31.30 14.54 -14.98
N CYS A 68 30.64 14.15 -13.88
CA CYS A 68 31.31 13.80 -12.61
C CYS A 68 31.01 12.39 -12.08
N GLY A 69 29.92 11.75 -12.53
CA GLY A 69 29.53 10.39 -12.12
C GLY A 69 29.22 10.19 -10.63
N SER A 70 29.11 11.26 -9.83
CA SER A 70 28.90 11.18 -8.39
C SER A 70 27.47 11.54 -8.00
N CYS A 71 26.89 10.73 -7.11
CA CYS A 71 25.56 10.91 -6.53
C CYS A 71 25.63 11.74 -5.24
N PHE A 72 24.80 12.78 -5.12
CA PHE A 72 24.56 13.52 -3.88
C PHE A 72 23.17 13.21 -3.35
#